data_AF-A0A538D932-F1
#
_entry.id   AF-A0A538D932-F1
#
_cell.length_a   1.000
_cell.length_b   1.000
_cell.length_c   1.000
_cell.angle_alpha   90.00
_cell.angle_beta   90.00
_cell.angle_gamma   90.00
#
_symmetry.space_group_name_H-M   'P 1'
#
loop_
_entity.id
_entity.type
_entity.pdbx_description
1 polymer ?
#
loop_
_entity_poly.entity_id
_entity_poly.type
_entity_poly.pdbx_seq_one_letter_code
_entity_poly.pdbx_strand_id
1 'polypeptide(L)'
;MVLSDRTIARYLEEGRIEIEPYDESLLQPSSVDVRVDRFFRVFHNSRYPYIDVREEQEDLTELVEVDDDTPFVLHPGEFVLGSTLERIRLPDDLVARLEGKALALDTLVPTTQGWKTMGDLRAGDLVFDEDGFPAVVLAATPPMTGRPCFEIRFSDGTAVVTDVDHQWRTIAKRDRRRGLRVDRIVTTGEIAETLRVGDEVNHHVPLAGAVWYPERDLPIDPYVLGVWLGDGTTTKAEITCADDEILAEVAAAGYEVARQRTRPLVYRVGGTGHTRCATTRSARLCFKASRIQTATSIASGAVI
;
A
#
# COMPACT_ATOMS: atom_id res chain seq x y z
N MET A 1 7.80 13.88 19.92
CA MET A 1 6.68 13.00 19.49
C MET A 1 6.60 13.10 17.99
N VAL A 2 6.52 11.98 17.27
CA VAL A 2 6.38 11.98 15.80
C VAL A 2 5.00 12.53 15.42
N LEU A 3 4.93 13.37 14.39
CA LEU A 3 3.67 13.96 13.92
C LEU A 3 2.89 12.93 13.08
N SER A 4 1.59 12.80 13.29
CA SER A 4 0.70 12.02 12.42
C SER A 4 0.34 12.78 11.16
N ASP A 5 -0.09 12.06 10.12
CA ASP A 5 -0.73 12.58 8.90
C ASP A 5 -1.65 13.77 9.13
N ARG A 6 -2.64 13.64 10.03
CA ARG A 6 -3.61 14.70 10.36
C ARG A 6 -2.95 15.92 10.99
N THR A 7 -1.89 15.69 11.76
CA THR A 7 -1.14 16.79 12.40
C THR A 7 -0.26 17.49 11.38
N ILE A 8 0.37 16.74 10.48
CA ILE A 8 1.18 17.27 9.37
C ILE A 8 0.29 18.08 8.44
N ALA A 9 -0.84 17.52 7.99
CA ALA A 9 -1.82 18.20 7.14
C ALA A 9 -2.29 19.53 7.77
N ARG A 10 -2.69 19.50 9.05
CA ARG A 10 -3.05 20.73 9.77
C ARG A 10 -1.90 21.74 9.83
N TYR A 11 -0.66 21.31 10.08
CA TYR A 11 0.49 22.22 10.15
C TYR A 11 0.86 22.81 8.79
N LEU A 12 0.60 22.08 7.69
CA LEU A 12 0.70 22.59 6.33
C LEU A 12 -0.39 23.64 6.05
N GLU A 13 -1.64 23.35 6.42
CA GLU A 13 -2.76 24.31 6.30
C GLU A 13 -2.54 25.59 7.12
N GLU A 14 -2.00 25.46 8.33
CA GLU A 14 -1.65 26.58 9.22
C GLU A 14 -0.39 27.34 8.78
N GLY A 15 0.34 26.86 7.76
CA GLY A 15 1.61 27.45 7.29
C GLY A 15 2.76 27.33 8.29
N ARG A 16 2.65 26.42 9.28
CA ARG A 16 3.74 26.13 10.22
C ARG A 16 4.83 25.30 9.55
N ILE A 17 4.43 24.33 8.73
CA ILE A 17 5.30 23.58 7.84
C ILE A 17 5.02 24.09 6.42
N GLU A 18 6.07 24.37 5.66
CA GLU A 18 5.94 24.69 4.24
C GLU A 18 6.73 23.63 3.45
N ILE A 19 6.10 23.05 2.42
CA ILE A 19 6.72 22.10 1.50
C ILE A 19 6.41 22.60 0.10
N GLU A 20 7.43 22.88 -0.70
CA GLU A 20 7.26 23.44 -2.05
C GLU A 20 8.11 22.67 -3.06
N PRO A 21 7.50 21.99 -4.06
CA PRO A 21 6.05 21.78 -4.25
C PRO A 21 5.47 20.74 -3.28
N TYR A 22 4.27 20.96 -2.74
CA TYR A 22 3.55 19.94 -1.95
C TYR A 22 2.60 19.14 -2.84
N ASP A 23 2.68 17.81 -2.71
CA ASP A 23 1.75 16.86 -3.31
C ASP A 23 1.09 16.08 -2.18
N GLU A 24 -0.22 16.20 -2.05
CA GLU A 24 -0.99 15.56 -0.98
C GLU A 24 -0.91 14.02 -1.03
N SER A 25 -0.68 13.45 -2.21
CA SER A 25 -0.50 12.00 -2.36
C SER A 25 0.78 11.46 -1.72
N LEU A 26 1.76 12.32 -1.45
CA LEU A 26 3.01 11.97 -0.78
C LEU A 26 2.88 12.02 0.75
N LEU A 27 1.73 12.44 1.29
CA LEU A 27 1.46 12.39 2.72
C LEU A 27 1.21 10.95 3.16
N GLN A 28 2.04 10.48 4.08
CA GLN A 28 1.95 9.16 4.70
C GLN A 28 1.46 9.30 6.14
N PRO A 29 1.08 8.19 6.83
CA PRO A 29 0.54 8.22 8.19
C PRO A 29 1.35 9.00 9.25
N SER A 30 2.66 9.21 9.04
CA SER A 30 3.50 10.10 9.86
C SER A 30 4.77 10.61 9.16
N SER A 31 4.73 10.71 7.85
CA SER A 31 5.85 11.24 7.08
C SER A 31 5.33 11.91 5.83
N VAL A 32 6.16 12.71 5.18
CA VAL A 32 5.90 13.16 3.81
C VAL A 32 7.04 12.59 2.99
N ASP A 33 6.71 11.82 1.96
CA ASP A 33 7.71 11.33 1.03
C ASP A 33 8.22 12.51 0.19
N VAL A 34 9.53 12.53 -0.07
CA VAL A 34 10.19 13.57 -0.88
C VAL A 34 10.79 12.96 -2.11
N ARG A 35 10.80 13.72 -3.21
CA ARG A 35 11.34 13.30 -4.50
C ARG A 35 12.78 13.79 -4.64
N VAL A 36 13.55 13.07 -5.44
CA VAL A 36 14.91 13.48 -5.82
C VAL A 36 14.80 14.55 -6.90
N ASP A 37 15.57 15.62 -6.78
CA ASP A 37 15.64 16.68 -7.77
C ASP A 37 16.56 16.31 -8.95
N ARG A 38 16.51 17.10 -10.03
CA ARG A 38 17.36 16.96 -11.23
C ARG A 38 18.82 17.37 -11.01
N PHE A 39 19.14 17.97 -9.85
CA PHE A 39 20.45 18.52 -9.54
C PHE A 39 21.27 17.57 -8.69
N PHE A 40 22.43 17.18 -9.21
CA PHE A 40 23.42 16.35 -8.52
C PHE A 40 24.75 17.07 -8.40
N ARG A 41 25.41 16.96 -7.25
CA ARG A 41 26.81 17.36 -7.07
C ARG A 41 27.71 16.12 -7.19
N VAL A 42 28.49 16.08 -8.26
CA VAL A 42 29.43 14.99 -8.57
C VAL A 42 30.83 15.35 -8.07
N PHE A 43 31.52 14.41 -7.43
CA PHE A 43 32.88 14.64 -6.91
C PHE A 43 33.97 14.19 -7.89
N HIS A 44 34.94 15.06 -8.10
CA HIS A 44 36.15 14.77 -8.87
C HIS A 44 37.28 14.28 -7.96
N ASN A 45 37.13 13.04 -7.48
CA ASN A 45 37.99 12.43 -6.45
C ASN A 45 39.48 12.32 -6.82
N SER A 46 39.84 12.53 -8.09
CA SER A 46 41.22 12.49 -8.58
C SER A 46 41.94 13.84 -8.54
N ARG A 47 41.20 14.96 -8.39
CA ARG A 47 41.79 16.31 -8.45
C ARG A 47 42.46 16.71 -7.13
N TYR A 48 41.96 16.20 -6.01
CA TYR A 48 42.51 16.48 -4.69
C TYR A 48 42.73 15.18 -3.90
N PRO A 49 43.81 15.08 -3.12
CA PRO A 49 44.08 13.91 -2.29
C PRO A 49 43.18 13.83 -1.04
N TYR A 50 42.56 14.95 -0.64
CA TYR A 50 41.65 15.05 0.51
C TYR A 50 40.77 16.30 0.39
N ILE A 51 39.71 16.33 1.20
CA ILE A 51 38.83 17.49 1.36
C ILE A 51 39.35 18.32 2.53
N ASP A 52 39.78 19.56 2.28
CA ASP A 52 40.19 20.51 3.32
C ASP A 52 39.18 21.65 3.41
N VAL A 53 38.47 21.72 4.53
CA VAL A 53 37.43 22.74 4.77
C VAL A 53 38.02 24.15 4.94
N ARG A 54 39.33 24.28 5.14
CA ARG A 54 40.00 25.58 5.31
C ARG A 54 40.40 26.23 3.99
N GLU A 55 40.43 25.47 2.91
CA GLU A 55 40.86 25.94 1.59
C GLU A 55 39.71 25.83 0.59
N GLU A 56 39.56 26.82 -0.28
CA GLU A 56 38.56 26.75 -1.36
C GLU A 56 39.03 25.75 -2.42
N GLN A 57 38.23 24.71 -2.64
CA GLN A 57 38.47 23.65 -3.63
C GLN A 57 37.36 23.66 -4.68
N GLU A 58 37.28 24.70 -5.50
CA GLU A 58 36.18 24.92 -6.46
C GLU A 58 35.97 23.76 -7.44
N ASP A 59 37.08 23.13 -7.85
CA ASP A 59 37.10 22.02 -8.80
C ASP A 59 36.77 20.65 -8.18
N LEU A 60 36.56 20.57 -6.86
CA LEU A 60 36.27 19.30 -6.18
C LEU A 60 34.91 18.74 -6.57
N THR A 61 33.93 19.61 -6.83
CA THR A 61 32.58 19.19 -7.18
C THR A 61 32.03 19.95 -8.36
N GLU A 62 31.24 19.25 -9.16
CA GLU A 62 30.53 19.83 -10.30
C GLU A 62 29.02 19.67 -10.09
N LEU A 63 28.27 20.73 -10.36
CA LEU A 63 26.81 20.66 -10.39
C LEU A 63 26.39 20.14 -11.75
N VAL A 64 25.80 18.95 -11.77
CA VAL A 64 25.20 18.33 -12.95
C VAL A 64 23.69 18.52 -12.86
N GLU A 65 23.12 19.15 -13.86
CA GLU A 65 21.68 19.20 -14.09
C GLU A 65 21.31 18.11 -15.10
N VAL A 66 20.31 17.30 -14.75
CA VAL A 66 19.87 16.16 -15.55
C VAL A 66 18.58 16.53 -16.26
N ASP A 67 18.60 16.49 -17.59
CA ASP A 67 17.41 16.72 -18.41
C ASP A 67 16.45 15.52 -18.35
N ASP A 68 15.15 15.76 -18.50
CA ASP A 68 14.10 14.74 -18.39
C ASP A 68 14.26 13.57 -19.40
N ASP A 69 14.95 13.81 -20.52
CA ASP A 69 15.17 12.82 -21.58
C ASP A 69 16.46 12.00 -21.40
N THR A 70 17.34 12.37 -20.47
CA THR A 70 18.67 11.75 -20.31
C THR A 70 18.83 11.15 -18.92
N PRO A 71 19.01 9.83 -18.79
CA PRO A 71 19.23 9.22 -17.47
C PRO A 71 20.59 9.62 -16.89
N PHE A 72 20.62 9.94 -15.61
CA PHE A 72 21.86 10.07 -14.84
C PHE A 72 22.37 8.67 -14.45
N VAL A 73 23.54 8.30 -14.95
CA VAL A 73 24.16 7.00 -14.66
C VAL A 73 25.19 7.16 -13.56
N LEU A 74 24.91 6.58 -12.39
CA LEU A 74 25.87 6.49 -11.28
C LEU A 74 26.60 5.15 -11.35
N HIS A 75 27.92 5.15 -11.54
CA HIS A 75 28.68 3.90 -11.59
C HIS A 75 28.92 3.33 -10.18
N PRO A 76 29.08 2.00 -10.04
CA PRO A 76 29.37 1.39 -8.74
C PRO A 76 30.62 1.97 -8.08
N GLY A 77 30.51 2.38 -6.81
CA GLY A 77 31.61 2.98 -6.04
C GLY A 77 31.74 4.49 -6.18
N GLU A 78 30.95 5.13 -7.05
CA GLU A 78 30.88 6.58 -7.15
C GLU A 78 29.96 7.18 -6.08
N PHE A 79 30.27 8.41 -5.69
CA PHE A 79 29.53 9.16 -4.68
C PHE A 79 29.07 10.49 -5.26
N VAL A 80 27.80 10.80 -5.07
CA VAL A 80 27.16 12.05 -5.51
C VAL A 80 26.26 12.58 -4.40
N LEU A 81 26.08 13.90 -4.31
CA LEU A 81 25.01 14.49 -3.48
C LEU A 81 23.81 14.77 -4.37
N GLY A 82 22.64 14.27 -3.99
CA GLY A 82 21.37 14.69 -4.59
C GLY A 82 20.71 15.78 -3.76
N SER A 83 19.89 16.61 -4.40
CA SER A 83 18.93 17.48 -3.71
C SER A 83 17.56 16.82 -3.65
N THR A 84 16.74 17.20 -2.67
CA THR A 84 15.29 16.95 -2.74
C THR A 84 14.67 17.97 -3.68
N LEU A 85 13.63 17.56 -4.41
CA LEU A 85 12.82 18.46 -5.24
C LEU A 85 12.05 19.43 -4.34
N GLU A 86 11.54 18.93 -3.22
CA GLU A 86 10.81 19.72 -2.24
C GLU A 86 11.76 20.56 -1.38
N ARG A 87 11.46 21.85 -1.29
CA ARG A 87 12.01 22.77 -0.30
C ARG A 87 11.12 22.74 0.94
N ILE A 88 11.73 22.45 2.09
CA ILE A 88 11.01 22.29 3.35
C ILE A 88 11.38 23.42 4.32
N ARG A 89 10.37 24.11 4.86
CA ARG A 89 10.50 25.04 5.98
C ARG A 89 9.81 24.47 7.20
N LEU A 90 10.51 24.46 8.33
CA LEU A 90 10.00 23.98 9.62
C LEU A 90 9.98 25.15 10.63
N PRO A 91 9.08 25.11 11.62
CA PRO A 91 9.12 26.05 12.74
C PRO A 91 10.28 25.73 13.68
N ASP A 92 10.61 26.64 14.60
CA ASP A 92 11.73 26.53 15.53
C ASP A 92 11.57 25.45 16.61
N ASP A 93 10.37 24.89 16.75
CA ASP A 93 10.00 23.84 17.69
C ASP A 93 9.91 22.44 17.07
N LEU A 94 10.26 22.27 15.78
CA LEU A 94 10.17 20.99 15.07
C LEU A 94 11.49 20.60 14.40
N VAL A 95 11.78 19.29 14.41
CA VAL A 95 12.89 18.68 13.69
C VAL A 95 12.34 17.60 12.77
N ALA A 96 12.82 17.55 11.53
CA ALA A 96 12.56 16.46 10.60
C ALA A 96 13.82 15.59 10.41
N ARG A 97 13.60 14.31 10.12
CA ARG A 97 14.63 13.34 9.76
C ARG A 97 14.29 12.80 8.37
N LEU A 98 15.28 12.76 7.48
CA LEU A 98 15.14 12.20 6.14
C LEU A 98 15.64 10.75 6.16
N GLU A 99 14.76 9.79 5.89
CA GLU A 99 15.08 8.37 5.93
C GLU A 99 14.46 7.61 4.76
N GLY A 100 15.20 6.63 4.21
CA GLY A 100 14.62 5.60 3.36
C GLY A 100 13.98 4.50 4.21
N LYS A 101 12.79 4.05 3.82
CA LYS A 101 12.07 2.92 4.43
C LYS A 101 12.41 1.64 3.68
N ALA A 102 12.64 0.53 4.38
CA ALA A 102 12.97 -0.75 3.75
C ALA A 102 12.16 -1.93 4.28
N LEU A 103 11.96 -2.90 3.39
CA LEU A 103 11.34 -4.20 3.63
C LEU A 103 12.20 -5.27 2.98
N ALA A 104 12.15 -6.51 3.50
CA ALA A 104 12.82 -7.62 2.84
C ALA A 104 12.27 -7.87 1.44
N LEU A 105 13.16 -8.18 0.49
CA LEU A 105 12.81 -8.27 -0.94
C LEU A 105 11.84 -9.40 -1.25
N ASP A 106 11.79 -10.45 -0.44
CA ASP A 106 10.88 -11.58 -0.56
C ASP A 106 9.50 -11.34 0.09
N THR A 107 9.30 -10.19 0.73
CA THR A 107 8.00 -9.81 1.32
C THR A 107 6.92 -9.80 0.24
N LEU A 108 5.85 -10.57 0.45
CA LEU A 108 4.71 -10.60 -0.45
C LEU A 108 3.85 -9.34 -0.28
N VAL A 109 3.61 -8.64 -1.38
CA VAL A 109 2.78 -7.43 -1.47
C VAL A 109 1.59 -7.72 -2.40
N PRO A 110 0.35 -7.48 -1.95
CA PRO A 110 -0.82 -7.67 -2.79
C PRO A 110 -0.89 -6.54 -3.81
N THR A 111 -1.12 -6.90 -5.07
CA THR A 111 -1.36 -5.96 -6.17
C THR A 111 -2.70 -6.24 -6.83
N THR A 112 -3.22 -5.29 -7.60
CA THR A 112 -4.45 -5.48 -8.39
C THR A 112 -4.37 -6.61 -9.42
N GLN A 113 -3.17 -7.13 -9.71
CA GLN A 113 -2.89 -8.22 -10.65
C GLN A 113 -2.51 -9.53 -9.96
N GLY A 114 -2.53 -9.58 -8.62
CA GLY A 114 -2.08 -10.72 -7.82
C GLY A 114 -0.90 -10.37 -6.92
N TRP A 115 -0.34 -11.37 -6.25
CA TRP A 115 0.79 -11.15 -5.35
C TRP A 115 2.09 -10.96 -6.11
N LYS A 116 2.90 -9.99 -5.67
CA LYS A 116 4.30 -9.80 -6.08
C LYS A 116 5.20 -9.77 -4.86
N THR A 117 6.48 -10.09 -5.02
CA THR A 117 7.45 -9.82 -3.95
C THR A 117 7.86 -8.35 -3.97
N MET A 118 8.32 -7.80 -2.85
CA MET A 118 8.84 -6.44 -2.76
C MET A 118 9.97 -6.18 -3.77
N GLY A 119 10.83 -7.17 -4.03
CA GLY A 119 11.90 -7.11 -5.02
C GLY A 119 11.42 -7.14 -6.47
N ASP A 120 10.20 -7.63 -6.72
CA ASP A 120 9.57 -7.69 -8.05
C ASP A 120 8.69 -6.48 -8.37
N LEU A 121 8.41 -5.62 -7.38
CA LEU A 121 7.65 -4.38 -7.62
C LEU A 121 8.42 -3.44 -8.54
N ARG A 122 7.68 -2.82 -9.46
CA ARG A 122 8.19 -1.85 -10.44
C ARG A 122 7.32 -0.60 -10.42
N ALA A 123 7.89 0.52 -10.86
CA ALA A 123 7.13 1.73 -11.10
C ALA A 123 5.93 1.44 -12.02
N GLY A 124 4.76 1.97 -11.67
CA GLY A 124 3.48 1.73 -12.36
C GLY A 124 2.68 0.54 -11.85
N ASP A 125 3.24 -0.32 -10.99
CA ASP A 125 2.44 -1.35 -10.30
C ASP A 125 1.38 -0.71 -9.39
N LEU A 126 0.22 -1.37 -9.24
CA LEU A 126 -0.86 -0.91 -8.37
C LEU A 126 -0.94 -1.80 -7.12
N VAL A 127 -0.51 -1.27 -5.99
CA VAL A 127 -0.62 -1.87 -4.64
C VAL A 127 -1.85 -1.32 -3.91
N PHE A 128 -2.09 -1.70 -2.66
CA PHE A 128 -3.22 -1.20 -1.87
C PHE A 128 -2.74 -0.34 -0.71
N ASP A 129 -3.48 0.76 -0.44
CA ASP A 129 -3.29 1.61 0.74
C ASP A 129 -3.97 1.04 2.01
N GLU A 130 -3.95 1.82 3.09
CA GLU A 130 -4.55 1.42 4.38
C GLU A 130 -6.08 1.30 4.35
N ASP A 131 -6.76 1.96 3.41
CA ASP A 131 -8.21 1.88 3.21
C ASP A 131 -8.59 0.78 2.20
N GLY A 132 -7.60 0.20 1.52
CA GLY A 132 -7.76 -0.86 0.54
C GLY A 132 -7.91 -0.36 -0.89
N PHE A 133 -7.70 0.94 -1.17
CA PHE A 133 -7.77 1.48 -2.52
C PHE A 133 -6.45 1.26 -3.28
N PRO A 134 -6.51 1.10 -4.62
CA PRO A 134 -5.30 0.99 -5.43
C PRO A 134 -4.44 2.26 -5.38
N ALA A 135 -3.17 2.11 -5.07
CA ALA A 135 -2.14 3.13 -5.07
C ALA A 135 -1.02 2.76 -6.05
N VAL A 136 -0.51 3.74 -6.80
CA VAL A 136 0.56 3.52 -7.78
C VAL A 136 1.93 3.50 -7.12
N VAL A 137 2.74 2.49 -7.45
CA VAL A 137 4.16 2.47 -7.12
C VAL A 137 4.85 3.50 -8.00
N LEU A 138 5.31 4.61 -7.42
CA LEU A 138 5.94 5.70 -8.18
C LEU A 138 7.37 5.34 -8.63
N ALA A 139 8.13 4.69 -7.76
CA ALA A 139 9.50 4.30 -8.02
C ALA A 139 9.91 3.08 -7.18
N ALA A 140 10.93 2.36 -7.66
CA ALA A 140 11.61 1.33 -6.89
C ALA A 140 13.10 1.67 -6.83
N THR A 141 13.65 1.76 -5.62
CA THR A 141 15.06 2.06 -5.40
C THR A 141 15.89 0.76 -5.32
N PRO A 142 17.22 0.83 -5.57
CA PRO A 142 18.09 -0.31 -5.33
C PRO A 142 18.00 -0.82 -3.88
N PRO A 143 18.18 -2.13 -3.64
CA PRO A 143 18.09 -2.69 -2.29
C PRO A 143 19.01 -1.99 -1.29
N MET A 144 18.45 -1.59 -0.15
CA MET A 144 19.21 -0.98 0.94
C MET A 144 19.90 -2.08 1.76
N THR A 145 21.23 -2.18 1.67
CA THR A 145 22.02 -3.20 2.38
C THR A 145 22.68 -2.65 3.65
N GLY A 146 23.03 -3.53 4.59
CA GLY A 146 23.81 -3.16 5.79
C GLY A 146 23.01 -2.46 6.89
N ARG A 147 21.68 -2.54 6.84
CA ARG A 147 20.77 -1.99 7.86
C ARG A 147 20.39 -3.09 8.87
N PRO A 148 20.26 -2.78 10.16
CA PRO A 148 19.69 -3.73 11.13
C PRO A 148 18.23 -4.04 10.75
N CYS A 149 17.89 -5.33 10.67
CA CYS A 149 16.54 -5.80 10.36
C CYS A 149 16.01 -6.71 11.47
N PHE A 150 14.69 -6.74 11.63
CA PHE A 150 13.98 -7.58 12.59
C PHE A 150 12.88 -8.37 11.86
N GLU A 151 12.68 -9.62 12.29
CA GLU A 151 11.48 -10.39 11.92
C GLU A 151 10.36 -10.03 12.91
N ILE A 152 9.26 -9.50 12.38
CA ILE A 152 8.04 -9.21 13.14
C ILE A 152 7.06 -10.34 12.89
N ARG A 153 6.59 -10.98 13.96
CA ARG A 153 5.59 -12.06 13.92
C ARG A 153 4.29 -11.59 14.54
N PHE A 154 3.20 -11.70 13.77
CA PHE A 154 1.86 -11.33 14.21
C PHE A 154 1.17 -12.52 14.90
N SER A 155 0.10 -12.21 15.66
CA SER A 155 -0.66 -13.22 16.41
C SER A 155 -1.41 -14.22 15.53
N ASP A 156 -1.62 -13.90 14.26
CA ASP A 156 -2.22 -14.81 13.26
C ASP A 156 -1.21 -15.79 12.64
N GLY A 157 0.07 -15.71 13.06
CA GLY A 157 1.16 -16.56 12.60
C GLY A 157 1.93 -16.01 11.40
N THR A 158 1.45 -14.93 10.77
CA THR A 158 2.17 -14.26 9.68
C THR A 158 3.43 -13.57 10.20
N ALA A 159 4.40 -13.38 9.30
CA ALA A 159 5.65 -12.71 9.64
C ALA A 159 6.17 -11.87 8.47
N VAL A 160 6.90 -10.82 8.79
CA VAL A 160 7.55 -9.91 7.83
C VAL A 160 8.88 -9.45 8.38
N VAL A 161 9.88 -9.26 7.51
CA VAL A 161 11.19 -8.76 7.89
C VAL A 161 11.32 -7.30 7.47
N THR A 162 11.60 -6.43 8.44
CA THR A 162 11.65 -4.98 8.25
C THR A 162 12.92 -4.39 8.81
N ASP A 163 13.33 -3.24 8.28
CA ASP A 163 14.45 -2.52 8.87
C ASP A 163 14.06 -1.86 10.21
N VAL A 164 15.06 -1.56 11.03
CA VAL A 164 14.90 -0.99 12.38
C VAL A 164 14.09 0.31 12.38
N ASP A 165 14.20 1.12 11.33
CA ASP A 165 13.55 2.42 11.23
C ASP A 165 12.18 2.33 10.50
N HIS A 166 11.77 1.14 10.06
CA HIS A 166 10.46 0.94 9.43
C HIS A 166 9.33 1.36 10.38
N GLN A 167 8.43 2.22 9.89
CA GLN A 167 7.40 2.86 10.70
C GLN A 167 6.08 2.08 10.67
N TRP A 168 5.46 1.96 11.84
CA TRP A 168 4.24 1.20 12.06
C TRP A 168 3.19 2.02 12.79
N ARG A 169 1.96 1.99 12.29
CA ARG A 169 0.80 2.44 13.05
C ARG A 169 0.42 1.39 14.09
N THR A 170 0.57 1.71 15.37
CA THR A 170 0.26 0.80 16.48
C THR A 170 -0.65 1.41 17.53
N ILE A 171 -1.50 0.58 18.13
CA ILE A 171 -2.33 0.91 19.29
C ILE A 171 -1.72 0.22 20.51
N ALA A 172 -0.94 0.96 21.29
CA ALA A 172 -0.21 0.40 22.43
C ALA A 172 -1.11 0.17 23.65
N LYS A 173 -0.98 -0.99 24.32
CA LYS A 173 -1.74 -1.34 25.53
C LYS A 173 -1.46 -0.37 26.67
N ARG A 174 -0.20 0.06 26.84
CA ARG A 174 0.18 1.07 27.85
C ARG A 174 -0.61 2.38 27.73
N ASP A 175 -0.99 2.74 26.51
CA ASP A 175 -1.71 3.98 26.20
C ASP A 175 -3.23 3.85 26.37
N ARG A 176 -3.75 2.64 26.63
CA ARG A 176 -5.19 2.39 26.88
C ARG A 176 -5.67 2.87 28.26
N ARG A 177 -4.80 3.44 29.09
CA ARG A 177 -5.21 4.09 30.36
C ARG A 177 -5.97 5.37 30.04
N ARG A 178 -7.18 5.49 30.59
CA ARG A 178 -8.18 6.57 30.37
C ARG A 178 -9.14 6.36 29.19
N GLY A 179 -9.32 5.13 28.71
CA GLY A 179 -10.41 4.78 27.77
C GLY A 179 -10.29 5.33 26.35
N LEU A 180 -9.28 6.15 26.08
CA LEU A 180 -8.95 6.66 24.75
C LEU A 180 -8.01 5.67 24.07
N ARG A 181 -8.36 5.21 22.86
CA ARG A 181 -7.43 4.53 21.96
C ARG A 181 -6.70 5.61 21.18
N VAL A 182 -5.38 5.68 21.36
CA VAL A 182 -4.52 6.59 20.62
C VAL A 182 -3.60 5.75 19.75
N ASP A 183 -3.75 5.91 18.45
CA ASP A 183 -2.83 5.34 17.49
C ASP A 183 -1.53 6.15 17.54
N ARG A 184 -0.39 5.47 17.50
CA ARG A 184 0.93 6.09 17.38
C ARG A 184 1.68 5.47 16.23
N ILE A 185 2.44 6.29 15.52
CA ILE A 185 3.48 5.75 14.66
C ILE A 185 4.75 5.55 15.48
N VAL A 186 5.30 4.35 15.39
CA VAL A 186 6.52 3.91 16.07
C VAL A 186 7.40 3.12 15.11
N THR A 187 8.72 3.13 15.31
CA THR A 187 9.63 2.33 14.50
C THR A 187 9.67 0.87 14.95
N THR A 188 10.19 -0.02 14.10
CA THR A 188 10.46 -1.42 14.47
C THR A 188 11.36 -1.51 15.69
N GLY A 189 12.38 -0.65 15.80
CA GLY A 189 13.25 -0.54 16.97
C GLY A 189 12.48 -0.18 18.25
N GLU A 190 11.61 0.83 18.19
CA GLU A 190 10.77 1.23 19.34
C GLU A 190 9.78 0.13 19.75
N ILE A 191 9.22 -0.61 18.79
CA ILE A 191 8.39 -1.79 19.07
C ILE A 191 9.22 -2.86 19.76
N ALA A 192 10.44 -3.15 19.30
CA ALA A 192 11.31 -4.15 19.91
C ALA A 192 11.64 -3.80 21.37
N GLU A 193 11.95 -2.53 21.65
CA GLU A 193 12.23 -2.04 23.01
C GLU A 193 11.01 -2.09 23.93
N THR A 194 9.80 -1.93 23.39
CA THR A 194 8.57 -1.79 24.17
C THR A 194 7.54 -2.88 23.89
N LEU A 195 8.00 -4.03 23.38
CA LEU A 195 7.17 -5.13 22.86
C LEU A 195 6.17 -5.67 23.89
N ARG A 196 6.57 -5.71 25.16
CA ARG A 196 5.77 -6.27 26.26
C ARG A 196 5.48 -5.24 27.34
N VAL A 197 4.31 -5.35 27.95
CA VAL A 197 3.92 -4.65 29.18
C VAL A 197 3.44 -5.71 30.18
N GLY A 198 4.29 -6.02 31.17
CA GLY A 198 4.11 -7.21 32.01
C GLY A 198 4.23 -8.48 31.16
N ASP A 199 3.28 -9.39 31.30
CA ASP A 199 3.27 -10.68 30.58
C ASP A 199 2.59 -10.60 29.20
N GLU A 200 2.08 -9.43 28.81
CA GLU A 200 1.28 -9.25 27.60
C GLU A 200 2.02 -8.47 26.50
N VAL A 201 1.62 -8.70 25.25
CA VAL A 201 2.07 -7.91 24.09
C VAL A 201 1.48 -6.51 24.13
N ASN A 202 2.31 -5.51 23.84
CA ASN A 202 1.95 -4.11 23.95
C ASN A 202 1.33 -3.57 22.66
N HIS A 203 1.87 -3.92 21.49
CA HIS A 203 1.51 -3.28 20.22
C HIS A 203 0.45 -4.07 19.45
N HIS A 204 -0.53 -3.33 18.90
CA HIS A 204 -1.53 -3.87 17.99
C HIS A 204 -1.50 -3.07 16.69
N VAL A 205 -1.25 -3.74 15.57
CA VAL A 205 -1.26 -3.13 14.23
C VAL A 205 -2.69 -3.25 13.67
N PRO A 206 -3.35 -2.14 13.28
CA PRO A 206 -4.65 -2.19 12.61
C PRO A 206 -4.58 -2.97 11.29
N LEU A 207 -5.65 -3.69 10.96
CA LEU A 207 -5.80 -4.27 9.63
C LEU A 207 -6.18 -3.18 8.63
N ALA A 208 -5.69 -3.30 7.41
CA ALA A 208 -6.13 -2.47 6.29
C ALA A 208 -7.63 -2.71 5.98
N GLY A 209 -8.23 -1.75 5.28
CA GLY A 209 -9.57 -1.86 4.73
C GLY A 209 -9.71 -2.97 3.70
N ALA A 210 -10.96 -3.21 3.27
CA ALA A 210 -11.24 -4.21 2.25
C ALA A 210 -10.63 -3.78 0.91
N VAL A 211 -9.77 -4.62 0.34
CA VAL A 211 -9.08 -4.32 -0.92
C VAL A 211 -10.03 -4.22 -2.11
N TRP A 212 -9.85 -3.18 -2.92
CA TRP A 212 -10.65 -2.87 -4.10
C TRP A 212 -9.98 -3.33 -5.38
N TYR A 213 -10.33 -4.54 -5.82
CA TYR A 213 -9.93 -5.02 -7.13
C TYR A 213 -10.81 -4.42 -8.24
N PRO A 214 -10.25 -4.16 -9.44
CA PRO A 214 -11.06 -3.88 -10.63
C PRO A 214 -12.05 -5.02 -10.89
N GLU A 215 -13.25 -4.68 -11.39
CA GLU A 215 -14.21 -5.70 -11.83
C GLU A 215 -13.59 -6.58 -12.93
N ARG A 216 -13.84 -7.89 -12.85
CA ARG A 216 -13.39 -8.88 -13.84
C ARG A 216 -14.48 -9.89 -14.09
N ASP A 217 -14.59 -10.33 -15.35
CA ASP A 217 -15.35 -11.51 -15.70
C ASP A 217 -14.61 -12.74 -15.18
N LEU A 218 -15.20 -13.41 -14.20
CA LEU A 218 -14.61 -14.58 -13.56
C LEU A 218 -15.28 -15.86 -14.08
N PRO A 219 -14.53 -16.98 -14.22
CA PRO A 219 -15.12 -18.24 -14.68
C PRO A 219 -16.25 -18.77 -13.78
N ILE A 220 -16.24 -18.35 -12.50
CA ILE A 220 -17.25 -18.70 -11.51
C ILE A 220 -17.62 -17.42 -10.74
N ASP A 221 -18.91 -17.23 -10.45
CA ASP A 221 -19.37 -16.15 -9.59
C ASP A 221 -18.72 -16.26 -8.19
N PRO A 222 -18.13 -15.18 -7.63
CA PRO A 222 -17.41 -15.22 -6.35
C PRO A 222 -18.24 -15.73 -5.17
N TYR A 223 -19.54 -15.40 -5.12
CA TYR A 223 -20.41 -15.86 -4.04
C TYR A 223 -20.61 -17.38 -4.15
N VAL A 224 -20.87 -17.88 -5.36
CA VAL A 224 -21.04 -19.31 -5.63
C VAL A 224 -19.76 -20.10 -5.35
N LEU A 225 -18.60 -19.55 -5.73
CA LEU A 225 -17.30 -20.12 -5.38
C LEU A 225 -17.11 -20.19 -3.86
N GLY A 226 -17.48 -19.13 -3.12
CA GLY A 226 -17.41 -19.11 -1.67
C GLY A 226 -18.29 -20.18 -1.01
N VAL A 227 -19.53 -20.33 -1.48
CA VAL A 227 -20.44 -21.40 -1.00
C VAL A 227 -19.85 -22.78 -1.29
N TRP A 228 -19.26 -22.99 -2.46
CA TRP A 228 -18.62 -24.27 -2.80
C TRP A 228 -17.35 -24.56 -1.98
N LEU A 229 -16.54 -23.54 -1.66
CA LEU A 229 -15.36 -23.71 -0.82
C LEU A 229 -15.72 -24.02 0.64
N GLY A 230 -16.82 -23.45 1.15
CA GLY A 230 -17.28 -23.68 2.52
C GLY A 230 -18.00 -25.02 2.71
N ASP A 231 -18.99 -25.27 1.86
CA ASP A 231 -19.95 -26.37 2.05
C ASP A 231 -19.97 -27.39 0.90
N GLY A 232 -19.01 -27.28 -0.01
CA GLY A 232 -18.94 -28.10 -1.19
C GLY A 232 -18.17 -29.41 -1.05
N THR A 233 -17.81 -29.98 -2.19
CA THR A 233 -16.98 -31.18 -2.25
C THR A 233 -15.77 -30.92 -3.14
N THR A 234 -14.62 -31.51 -2.81
CA THR A 234 -13.37 -31.36 -3.56
C THR A 234 -13.38 -32.01 -4.95
N THR A 235 -14.38 -32.86 -5.25
CA THR A 235 -14.41 -33.69 -6.47
C THR A 235 -15.67 -33.51 -7.30
N LYS A 236 -16.69 -32.81 -6.80
CA LYS A 236 -17.98 -32.60 -7.49
C LYS A 236 -18.47 -31.18 -7.27
N ALA A 237 -19.17 -30.67 -8.28
CA ALA A 237 -19.95 -29.44 -8.19
C ALA A 237 -21.23 -29.67 -7.37
N GLU A 238 -21.04 -29.91 -6.07
CA GLU A 238 -22.08 -30.19 -5.08
C GLU A 238 -21.84 -29.32 -3.86
N ILE A 239 -22.92 -28.86 -3.23
CA ILE A 239 -22.94 -28.14 -1.96
C ILE A 239 -23.90 -28.82 -1.00
N THR A 240 -23.55 -28.87 0.29
CA THR A 240 -24.41 -29.37 1.36
C THR A 240 -24.97 -28.18 2.12
N CYS A 241 -26.24 -27.83 1.89
CA CYS A 241 -26.83 -26.63 2.44
C CYS A 241 -28.23 -26.92 2.99
N ALA A 242 -28.57 -26.35 4.14
CA ALA A 242 -29.90 -26.41 4.73
C ALA A 242 -30.65 -25.07 4.61
N ASP A 243 -30.00 -24.06 4.06
CA ASP A 243 -30.50 -22.69 3.97
C ASP A 243 -30.99 -22.39 2.55
N ASP A 244 -32.29 -22.17 2.41
CA ASP A 244 -32.91 -21.87 1.12
C ASP A 244 -32.47 -20.49 0.57
N GLU A 245 -32.02 -19.55 1.42
CA GLU A 245 -31.52 -18.24 0.99
C GLU A 245 -30.20 -18.40 0.20
N ILE A 246 -29.29 -19.23 0.71
CA ILE A 246 -28.02 -19.54 0.02
C ILE A 246 -28.30 -20.17 -1.35
N LEU A 247 -29.24 -21.12 -1.42
CA LEU A 247 -29.62 -21.77 -2.68
C LEU A 247 -30.27 -20.79 -3.66
N ALA A 248 -31.09 -19.87 -3.17
CA ALA A 248 -31.71 -18.81 -3.98
C ALA A 248 -30.65 -17.85 -4.53
N GLU A 249 -29.62 -17.52 -3.76
CA GLU A 249 -28.51 -16.68 -4.22
C GLU A 249 -27.65 -17.40 -5.27
N VAL A 250 -27.37 -18.70 -5.09
CA VAL A 250 -26.66 -19.49 -6.14
C VAL A 250 -27.48 -19.50 -7.43
N ALA A 251 -28.80 -19.71 -7.34
CA ALA A 251 -29.69 -19.68 -8.51
C ALA A 251 -29.75 -18.29 -9.16
N ALA A 252 -29.79 -17.21 -8.37
CA ALA A 252 -29.80 -15.83 -8.86
C ALA A 252 -28.48 -15.40 -9.51
N ALA A 253 -27.36 -16.09 -9.23
CA ALA A 253 -26.11 -15.96 -9.99
C ALA A 253 -26.14 -16.73 -11.35
N GLY A 254 -27.28 -17.32 -11.70
CA GLY A 254 -27.49 -18.01 -12.98
C GLY A 254 -27.07 -19.48 -12.99
N TYR A 255 -26.84 -20.09 -11.82
CA TYR A 255 -26.51 -21.51 -11.71
C TYR A 255 -27.76 -22.36 -11.50
N GLU A 256 -27.78 -23.54 -12.11
CA GLU A 256 -28.81 -24.54 -11.84
C GLU A 256 -28.54 -25.22 -10.50
N VAL A 257 -29.54 -25.25 -9.62
CA VAL A 257 -29.46 -25.90 -8.30
C VAL A 257 -30.41 -27.10 -8.27
N ALA A 258 -29.84 -28.31 -8.27
CA ALA A 258 -30.59 -29.55 -8.33
C ALA A 258 -30.40 -30.42 -7.08
N ARG A 259 -31.48 -30.64 -6.32
CA ARG A 259 -31.47 -31.45 -5.10
C ARG A 259 -31.18 -32.93 -5.39
N GLN A 260 -30.31 -33.55 -4.61
CA GLN A 260 -30.07 -35.00 -4.70
C GLN A 260 -31.23 -35.79 -4.08
N ARG A 261 -31.64 -36.85 -4.78
CA ARG A 261 -32.76 -37.73 -4.35
C ARG A 261 -32.46 -38.50 -3.05
N THR A 262 -31.23 -38.94 -2.86
CA THR A 262 -30.83 -39.80 -1.74
C THR A 262 -30.24 -39.02 -0.56
N ARG A 263 -29.91 -37.74 -0.76
CA ARG A 263 -29.25 -36.89 0.25
C ARG A 263 -29.98 -35.54 0.31
N PRO A 264 -30.92 -35.35 1.25
CA PRO A 264 -31.90 -34.26 1.20
C PRO A 264 -31.32 -32.85 1.40
N LEU A 265 -30.08 -32.73 1.89
CA LEU A 265 -29.39 -31.43 2.06
C LEU A 265 -28.29 -31.20 1.01
N VAL A 266 -28.14 -32.12 0.04
CA VAL A 266 -27.09 -32.02 -0.97
C VAL A 266 -27.69 -31.56 -2.28
N TYR A 267 -27.08 -30.54 -2.86
CA TYR A 267 -27.51 -29.91 -4.12
C TYR A 267 -26.35 -29.94 -5.11
N ARG A 268 -26.62 -30.37 -6.34
CA ARG A 268 -25.70 -30.16 -7.46
C ARG A 268 -25.84 -28.73 -7.95
N VAL A 269 -24.70 -28.12 -8.24
CA VAL A 269 -24.60 -26.79 -8.85
C VAL A 269 -24.09 -26.99 -10.27
N GLY A 270 -24.86 -26.56 -11.27
CA GLY A 270 -24.55 -26.76 -12.69
C GLY A 270 -24.81 -25.52 -13.55
N GLY A 271 -24.51 -25.61 -14.85
CA GLY A 271 -24.72 -24.54 -15.83
C GLY A 271 -23.51 -23.63 -16.06
N THR A 272 -23.61 -22.74 -17.06
CA THR A 272 -22.67 -21.65 -17.31
C THR A 272 -23.19 -20.43 -16.55
N GLY A 273 -22.82 -20.30 -15.27
CA GLY A 273 -23.20 -19.14 -14.48
C GLY A 273 -22.64 -17.84 -15.05
N HIS A 274 -23.13 -16.70 -14.53
CA HIS A 274 -22.69 -15.38 -14.96
C HIS A 274 -22.16 -14.63 -13.74
N THR A 275 -21.02 -13.93 -13.87
CA THR A 275 -20.52 -13.06 -12.80
C THR A 275 -21.51 -11.91 -12.60
N ARG A 276 -21.99 -11.70 -11.37
CA ARG A 276 -22.83 -10.54 -11.06
C ARG A 276 -22.00 -9.26 -11.15
N CYS A 277 -22.45 -8.27 -11.92
CA CYS A 277 -21.88 -6.92 -11.89
C CYS A 277 -22.29 -6.20 -10.59
N ALA A 278 -21.40 -5.42 -9.97
CA ALA A 278 -21.67 -4.81 -8.67
C ALA A 278 -22.85 -3.82 -8.69
N THR A 279 -23.24 -3.30 -9.86
CA THR A 279 -24.41 -2.42 -10.04
C THR A 279 -25.76 -3.15 -9.86
N THR A 280 -25.81 -4.48 -9.89
CA THR A 280 -27.06 -5.25 -9.71
C THR A 280 -27.47 -5.48 -8.25
N ARG A 281 -26.74 -4.96 -7.26
CA ARG A 281 -27.13 -4.94 -5.83
C ARG A 281 -28.14 -3.84 -5.47
N SER A 282 -28.91 -3.33 -6.43
CA SER A 282 -30.05 -2.45 -6.12
C SER A 282 -31.29 -3.30 -5.85
N ALA A 283 -31.80 -3.20 -4.62
CA ALA A 283 -33.13 -3.67 -4.26
C ALA A 283 -34.14 -3.21 -5.32
N ARG A 284 -35.06 -4.11 -5.72
CA ARG A 284 -36.18 -3.79 -6.61
C ARG A 284 -36.93 -2.57 -6.07
N LEU A 285 -36.70 -1.42 -6.68
CA LEU A 285 -37.60 -0.27 -6.63
C LEU A 285 -38.09 -0.05 -8.06
N CYS A 286 -39.37 -0.34 -8.23
CA CYS A 286 -40.10 -0.15 -9.47
C CYS A 286 -40.10 1.36 -9.79
N PHE A 287 -39.29 1.80 -10.75
CA PHE A 287 -39.48 3.08 -11.41
C PHE A 287 -39.41 2.92 -12.92
N LYS A 288 -40.51 3.28 -13.56
CA LYS A 288 -40.67 3.41 -15.00
C LYS A 288 -40.02 4.73 -15.40
N ALA A 289 -39.02 4.72 -16.27
CA ALA A 289 -38.59 5.90 -17.00
C ALA A 289 -38.02 5.54 -18.38
N SER A 290 -38.33 6.41 -19.32
CA SER A 290 -38.33 6.27 -20.78
C SER A 290 -36.96 6.35 -21.45
N ARG A 291 -36.91 5.85 -22.69
CA ARG A 291 -35.83 6.04 -23.68
C ARG A 291 -35.33 7.49 -23.75
N ILE A 292 -34.01 7.66 -23.77
CA ILE A 292 -33.32 8.69 -24.56
C ILE A 292 -32.13 8.02 -25.27
N GLN A 293 -31.96 8.38 -26.54
CA GLN A 293 -30.98 7.86 -27.49
C GLN A 293 -29.59 8.52 -27.32
N THR A 294 -28.60 7.76 -27.83
CA THR A 294 -27.36 8.18 -28.54
C THR A 294 -26.07 8.50 -27.77
N ALA A 295 -25.04 7.81 -28.25
CA ALA A 295 -23.61 7.86 -27.92
C ALA A 295 -22.92 9.17 -28.36
N THR A 296 -21.73 9.44 -27.80
CA THR A 296 -20.51 9.86 -28.53
C THR A 296 -19.27 9.63 -27.64
N SER A 297 -18.16 9.31 -28.29
CA SER A 297 -16.84 8.88 -27.81
C SER A 297 -15.82 10.04 -27.72
N ILE A 298 -14.59 9.74 -27.27
CA ILE A 298 -13.27 10.44 -27.40
C ILE A 298 -13.07 11.57 -26.34
N ALA A 299 -11.94 11.80 -25.64
CA ALA A 299 -10.49 11.60 -25.86
C ALA A 299 -9.75 11.50 -24.48
N SER A 300 -8.74 10.64 -24.30
CA SER A 300 -7.29 10.94 -24.34
C SER A 300 -6.81 12.15 -23.52
N GLY A 301 -5.92 11.90 -22.55
CA GLY A 301 -5.15 12.94 -21.87
C GLY A 301 -4.38 12.43 -20.66
N ALA A 302 -3.25 11.77 -20.89
CA ALA A 302 -2.20 11.53 -19.88
C ALA A 302 -1.31 12.78 -19.79
N VAL A 303 -0.90 13.20 -18.58
CA VAL A 303 0.35 13.95 -18.33
C VAL A 303 0.78 13.76 -16.86
N ILE A 304 2.00 13.22 -16.71
CA ILE A 304 3.06 13.36 -15.68
C ILE A 304 2.63 13.45 -14.21
#